data_AF-A0A2E7USG5-F1
#
_entry.id   AF-A0A2E7USG5-F1
#
_cell.length_a   1.000
_cell.length_b   1.000
_cell.length_c   1.000
_cell.angle_alpha   90.00
_cell.angle_beta   90.00
_cell.angle_gamma   90.00
#
_symmetry.space_group_name_H-M   'P 1'
#
loop_
_entity.id
_entity.type
_entity.pdbx_description
1 polymer ?
#
loop_
_entity_poly.entity_id
_entity_poly.type
_entity_poly.pdbx_seq_one_letter_code
_entity_poly.pdbx_strand_id
1 'polypeptide(L)'
;MGSFHIPQCILLAGLMACASADAPVMPVHNDNPPSGSGDPADSGDTGTPEDAAADRALDRVTLDPDGVGEQLRDALSTGVPQPWSPRDAYLEAWAATDADCPNVVESPEAFVVPRQWSDNCTTASGWHFSGNATYEERTEDAGRAFFMDIASFEITRPDGSTFAGSGGFVVLDEPDGWSGLLAGSWSDTGRSDWLARGMSGGFDIFAESEQVTLSGGVRIGTQALFLEDLELDPAGSIRSGRIGLRDPSGDWWWFIPDASGCGPISLAGTALGETCIDPAVLMLSGGAR
;
A
#
# COMPACT_ATOMS: atom_id res chain seq x y z
N MET A 1 -25.65 43.02 10.08
CA MET A 1 -26.27 42.01 10.98
C MET A 1 -27.00 41.00 10.11
N GLY A 2 -26.36 39.86 9.86
CA GLY A 2 -26.93 38.74 9.12
C GLY A 2 -26.34 37.47 9.71
N SER A 3 -27.18 36.66 10.34
CA SER A 3 -26.78 35.38 10.95
C SER A 3 -26.60 34.34 9.87
N PHE A 4 -25.40 33.76 9.82
CA PHE A 4 -25.12 32.52 9.10
C PHE A 4 -25.61 31.34 9.96
N HIS A 5 -26.43 30.47 9.37
CA HIS A 5 -26.77 29.16 9.92
C HIS A 5 -25.75 28.14 9.39
N ILE A 6 -24.94 27.58 10.30
CA ILE A 6 -24.13 26.40 10.05
C ILE A 6 -24.93 25.21 10.61
N PRO A 7 -25.19 24.14 9.83
CA PRO A 7 -25.90 22.99 10.36
C PRO A 7 -25.02 22.29 11.41
N GLN A 8 -25.57 22.15 12.61
CA GLN A 8 -24.99 21.33 13.68
C GLN A 8 -25.22 19.86 13.36
N CYS A 9 -24.14 19.12 13.10
CA CYS A 9 -24.15 17.67 13.30
C CYS A 9 -24.11 17.43 14.82
N ILE A 10 -25.24 17.03 15.38
CA ILE A 10 -25.35 16.63 16.78
C ILE A 10 -24.94 15.15 16.88
N LEU A 11 -23.87 14.89 17.64
CA LEU A 11 -23.48 13.55 18.09
C LEU A 11 -24.48 13.10 19.16
N LEU A 12 -25.23 12.02 18.87
CA LEU A 12 -26.03 11.31 19.86
C LEU A 12 -25.90 9.80 19.60
N ALA A 13 -25.19 9.13 20.51
CA ALA A 13 -25.16 7.68 20.72
C ALA A 13 -24.85 6.79 19.48
N GLY A 14 -23.58 6.77 19.08
CA GLY A 14 -22.84 5.51 18.85
C GLY A 14 -23.36 4.53 17.80
N LEU A 15 -23.92 4.99 16.68
CA LEU A 15 -24.17 4.17 15.50
C LEU A 15 -23.96 5.03 14.25
N MET A 16 -22.78 4.93 13.64
CA MET A 16 -22.54 5.45 12.30
C MET A 16 -22.78 4.32 11.30
N ALA A 17 -24.04 4.14 10.94
CA ALA A 17 -24.41 3.51 9.68
C ALA A 17 -24.43 4.61 8.61
N CYS A 18 -23.46 4.62 7.70
CA CYS A 18 -23.64 5.32 6.44
C CYS A 18 -24.66 4.53 5.62
N ALA A 19 -25.88 5.07 5.50
CA ALA A 19 -26.82 4.63 4.49
C ALA A 19 -26.19 4.88 3.11
N SER A 20 -25.82 3.82 2.40
CA SER A 20 -25.68 3.89 0.96
C SER A 20 -27.06 4.21 0.40
N ALA A 21 -27.17 5.36 -0.26
CA ALA A 21 -28.34 5.67 -1.06
C ALA A 21 -28.61 4.54 -2.05
N ASP A 22 -29.86 4.10 -2.11
CA ASP A 22 -30.39 3.13 -3.07
C ASP A 22 -29.89 3.45 -4.49
N ALA A 23 -29.02 2.58 -5.01
CA ALA A 23 -28.78 2.50 -6.44
C ALA A 23 -30.00 1.83 -7.11
N PRO A 24 -30.55 2.38 -8.20
CA PRO A 24 -31.67 1.75 -8.89
C PRO A 24 -31.24 0.39 -9.47
N VAL A 25 -31.98 -0.65 -9.09
CA VAL A 25 -31.92 -1.99 -9.68
C VAL A 25 -32.28 -1.86 -11.17
N MET A 26 -31.30 -2.05 -12.03
CA MET A 26 -31.51 -2.25 -13.47
C MET A 26 -32.07 -3.66 -13.69
N PRO A 27 -33.12 -3.84 -14.50
CA PRO A 27 -33.65 -5.16 -14.80
C PRO A 27 -32.64 -5.94 -15.66
N VAL A 28 -32.22 -7.10 -15.16
CA VAL A 28 -31.50 -8.11 -15.94
C VAL A 28 -32.48 -8.69 -16.97
N HIS A 29 -32.33 -8.30 -18.24
CA HIS A 29 -33.00 -8.95 -19.35
C HIS A 29 -32.23 -10.24 -19.66
N ASN A 30 -32.86 -11.37 -19.34
CA ASN A 30 -32.32 -12.71 -19.54
C ASN A 30 -32.80 -13.20 -20.92
N ASP A 31 -32.09 -12.79 -21.98
CA ASP A 31 -32.32 -13.30 -23.33
C ASP A 31 -31.47 -14.57 -23.54
N ASN A 32 -32.10 -15.73 -23.32
CA ASN A 32 -31.60 -17.01 -23.83
C ASN A 32 -31.57 -16.97 -25.37
N PRO A 33 -30.44 -17.22 -26.04
CA PRO A 33 -30.45 -17.51 -27.45
C PRO A 33 -31.00 -18.93 -27.69
N PRO A 34 -31.76 -19.14 -28.78
CA PRO A 34 -32.34 -20.44 -29.08
C PRO A 34 -31.25 -21.46 -29.44
N SER A 35 -31.37 -22.65 -28.85
CA SER A 35 -30.70 -23.88 -29.26
C SER A 35 -30.99 -24.19 -30.74
N GLY A 36 -30.04 -23.89 -31.61
CA GLY A 36 -30.02 -24.33 -33.00
C GLY A 36 -28.99 -25.44 -33.21
N SER A 37 -29.45 -26.66 -33.46
CA SER A 37 -28.66 -27.79 -33.93
C SER A 37 -28.34 -27.63 -35.43
N GLY A 38 -27.07 -27.73 -35.82
CA GLY A 38 -26.68 -27.77 -37.24
C GLY A 38 -25.16 -27.83 -37.49
N ASP A 39 -24.66 -29.05 -37.62
CA ASP A 39 -23.62 -29.55 -38.55
C ASP A 39 -22.16 -28.99 -38.62
N PRO A 40 -21.20 -29.83 -39.06
CA PRO A 40 -19.79 -29.72 -38.73
C PRO A 40 -18.90 -29.15 -39.86
N ALA A 41 -17.66 -28.83 -39.46
CA ALA A 41 -16.47 -28.63 -40.28
C ALA A 41 -16.32 -27.27 -40.98
N ASP A 42 -15.76 -26.31 -40.23
CA ASP A 42 -14.77 -25.39 -40.78
C ASP A 42 -13.77 -25.02 -39.68
N SER A 43 -12.58 -25.62 -39.68
CA SER A 43 -11.48 -25.32 -38.76
C SER A 43 -10.65 -24.15 -39.29
N GLY A 44 -11.33 -23.04 -39.58
CA GLY A 44 -10.68 -21.75 -39.77
C GLY A 44 -10.32 -21.20 -38.40
N ASP A 45 -9.06 -21.37 -38.01
CA ASP A 45 -8.47 -20.75 -36.83
C ASP A 45 -8.46 -19.22 -37.02
N THR A 46 -9.61 -18.60 -36.79
CA THR A 46 -9.72 -17.16 -36.65
C THR A 46 -9.39 -16.84 -35.20
N GLY A 47 -8.10 -16.69 -34.92
CA GLY A 47 -7.61 -16.21 -33.63
C GLY A 47 -8.50 -15.07 -33.14
N THR A 48 -8.92 -15.18 -31.89
CA THR A 48 -9.83 -14.21 -31.29
C THR A 48 -9.15 -12.84 -31.20
N PRO A 49 -9.91 -11.73 -31.13
CA PRO A 49 -9.33 -10.41 -30.89
C PRO A 49 -8.41 -10.33 -29.65
N GLU A 50 -8.60 -11.25 -28.70
CA GLU A 50 -7.78 -11.39 -27.48
C GLU A 50 -6.38 -11.96 -27.81
N ASP A 51 -6.31 -12.97 -28.69
CA ASP A 51 -5.04 -13.54 -29.16
C ASP A 51 -4.21 -12.49 -29.91
N ALA A 52 -4.84 -11.69 -30.78
CA ALA A 52 -4.17 -10.62 -31.51
C ALA A 52 -3.73 -9.44 -30.62
N ALA A 53 -4.26 -9.31 -29.40
CA ALA A 53 -3.81 -8.33 -28.42
C ALA A 53 -2.60 -8.86 -27.63
N ALA A 54 -2.60 -10.15 -27.27
CA ALA A 54 -1.48 -10.82 -26.63
C ALA A 54 -0.22 -10.81 -27.52
N ASP A 55 -0.37 -11.15 -28.81
CA ASP A 55 0.76 -11.14 -29.75
C ASP A 55 1.41 -9.75 -29.88
N ARG A 56 0.60 -8.68 -29.93
CA ARG A 56 1.10 -7.29 -29.98
C ARG A 56 1.70 -6.81 -28.65
N ALA A 57 1.32 -7.42 -27.53
CA ALA A 57 1.97 -7.16 -26.26
C ALA A 57 3.36 -7.79 -26.26
N LEU A 58 3.47 -9.06 -26.65
CA LEU A 58 4.72 -9.83 -26.68
C LEU A 58 5.83 -9.17 -27.51
N ASP A 59 5.49 -8.57 -28.65
CA ASP A 59 6.47 -7.85 -29.50
C ASP A 59 7.13 -6.63 -28.83
N ARG A 60 6.55 -6.12 -27.73
CA ARG A 60 7.01 -4.90 -27.05
C ARG A 60 7.64 -5.16 -25.69
N VAL A 61 7.52 -6.37 -25.17
CA VAL A 61 7.93 -6.65 -23.79
C VAL A 61 9.43 -6.81 -23.70
N THR A 62 10.02 -6.19 -22.68
CA THR A 62 11.47 -6.21 -22.48
C THR A 62 11.95 -7.35 -21.60
N LEU A 63 11.04 -8.00 -20.87
CA LEU A 63 11.33 -9.09 -19.96
C LEU A 63 10.81 -10.42 -20.48
N ASP A 64 11.54 -11.49 -20.16
CA ASP A 64 11.04 -12.86 -20.23
C ASP A 64 10.51 -13.30 -18.84
N PRO A 65 9.86 -14.47 -18.72
CA PRO A 65 9.32 -14.93 -17.44
C PRO A 65 10.38 -15.03 -16.32
N ASP A 66 11.61 -15.44 -16.65
CA ASP A 66 12.69 -15.53 -15.67
C ASP A 66 13.07 -14.13 -15.14
N GLY A 67 13.19 -13.14 -16.03
CA GLY A 67 13.44 -11.75 -15.70
C GLY A 67 12.32 -11.11 -14.85
N VAL A 68 11.05 -11.46 -15.10
CA VAL A 68 9.93 -11.07 -14.23
C VAL A 68 10.11 -11.66 -12.84
N GLY A 69 10.46 -12.95 -12.75
CA GLY A 69 10.73 -13.62 -11.49
C GLY A 69 11.87 -12.97 -10.68
N GLU A 70 12.96 -12.61 -11.35
CA GLU A 70 14.07 -11.88 -10.73
C GLU A 70 13.66 -10.50 -10.23
N GLN A 71 12.90 -9.73 -11.02
CA GLN A 71 12.44 -8.40 -10.60
C GLN A 71 11.45 -8.45 -9.44
N LEU A 72 10.55 -9.43 -9.41
CA LEU A 72 9.64 -9.65 -8.28
C LEU A 72 10.43 -9.95 -7.00
N ARG A 73 11.39 -10.89 -7.06
CA ARG A 73 12.25 -11.22 -5.92
C ARG A 73 13.09 -10.03 -5.47
N ASP A 74 13.67 -9.28 -6.41
CA ASP A 74 14.41 -8.07 -6.10
C ASP A 74 13.50 -7.06 -5.39
N ALA A 75 12.37 -6.69 -5.98
CA ALA A 75 11.47 -5.68 -5.44
C ALA A 75 10.95 -6.02 -4.03
N LEU A 76 10.70 -7.31 -3.77
CA LEU A 76 10.19 -7.80 -2.48
C LEU A 76 11.29 -8.17 -1.48
N SER A 77 12.57 -8.23 -1.88
CA SER A 77 13.67 -8.69 -1.02
C SER A 77 13.85 -7.91 0.30
N THR A 78 13.33 -6.69 0.36
CA THR A 78 13.41 -5.79 1.52
C THR A 78 12.11 -5.70 2.32
N GLY A 79 11.15 -6.58 2.04
CA GLY A 79 9.83 -6.58 2.67
C GLY A 79 8.79 -5.74 1.91
N VAL A 80 7.52 -5.91 2.31
CA VAL A 80 6.40 -5.10 1.80
C VAL A 80 6.31 -3.79 2.60
N PRO A 81 6.03 -2.65 1.95
CA PRO A 81 5.79 -1.40 2.64
C PRO A 81 4.63 -1.47 3.63
N GLN A 82 4.84 -0.92 4.82
CA GLN A 82 3.87 -0.94 5.91
C GLN A 82 3.90 0.38 6.70
N PRO A 83 2.77 0.83 7.27
CA PRO A 83 2.66 2.14 7.93
C PRO A 83 3.50 2.26 9.21
N TRP A 84 3.88 1.13 9.83
CA TRP A 84 4.68 1.12 11.06
C TRP A 84 6.13 1.58 10.85
N SER A 85 6.76 1.22 9.73
CA SER A 85 8.15 1.60 9.47
C SER A 85 8.37 3.12 9.41
N PRO A 86 7.61 3.92 8.63
CA PRO A 86 7.75 5.38 8.64
C PRO A 86 7.33 6.00 9.97
N ARG A 87 6.33 5.43 10.67
CA ARG A 87 5.98 5.85 12.03
C ARG A 87 7.16 5.75 12.98
N ASP A 88 7.80 4.59 13.04
CA ASP A 88 8.88 4.33 13.98
C ASP A 88 10.11 5.19 13.65
N ALA A 89 10.44 5.36 12.36
CA ALA A 89 11.50 6.27 11.92
C ALA A 89 11.22 7.73 12.32
N TYR A 90 9.96 8.17 12.19
CA TYR A 90 9.54 9.50 12.63
C TYR A 90 9.65 9.69 14.13
N LEU A 91 9.19 8.71 14.93
CA LEU A 91 9.22 8.79 16.38
C LEU A 91 10.66 8.72 16.93
N GLU A 92 11.55 7.97 16.28
CA GLU A 92 12.98 7.96 16.56
C GLU A 92 13.59 9.36 16.35
N ALA A 93 13.38 9.95 15.16
CA ALA A 93 13.87 11.29 14.86
C ALA A 93 13.30 12.34 15.82
N TRP A 94 12.02 12.23 16.15
CA TRP A 94 11.37 13.10 17.11
C TRP A 94 12.03 13.04 18.49
N ALA A 95 12.39 11.85 18.97
CA ALA A 95 13.05 11.67 20.26
C ALA A 95 14.45 12.31 20.32
N ALA A 96 15.04 12.65 19.18
CA ALA A 96 16.34 13.32 19.08
C ALA A 96 16.25 14.87 19.03
N THR A 97 15.05 15.44 19.04
CA THR A 97 14.84 16.90 19.11
C THR A 97 15.33 17.47 20.45
N ASP A 98 15.65 18.77 20.47
CA ASP A 98 16.06 19.49 21.67
C ASP A 98 15.40 20.88 21.75
N ALA A 99 15.74 21.64 22.79
CA ALA A 99 15.18 22.96 23.04
C ALA A 99 15.51 23.99 21.96
N ASP A 100 16.57 23.78 21.17
CA ASP A 100 16.98 24.67 20.07
C ASP A 100 16.16 24.44 18.78
N CYS A 101 15.37 23.35 18.76
CA CYS A 101 14.35 23.05 17.75
C CYS A 101 12.92 23.20 18.33
N PRO A 102 12.50 24.40 18.79
CA PRO A 102 11.34 24.60 19.66
C PRO A 102 9.95 24.47 18.99
N ASN A 103 9.85 23.95 17.76
CA ASN A 103 8.55 23.76 17.11
C ASN A 103 7.79 22.52 17.57
N VAL A 104 8.29 21.85 18.61
CA VAL A 104 7.57 20.83 19.37
C VAL A 104 6.45 21.48 20.18
N VAL A 105 5.31 21.74 19.53
CA VAL A 105 4.11 22.20 20.22
C VAL A 105 3.47 21.00 20.91
N GLU A 106 3.92 20.70 22.13
CA GLU A 106 3.11 19.88 23.03
C GLU A 106 1.87 20.70 23.43
N SER A 107 0.72 20.41 22.81
CA SER A 107 -0.55 21.00 23.23
C SER A 107 -1.10 20.20 24.41
N PRO A 108 -1.14 20.74 25.64
CA PRO A 108 -1.71 20.04 26.79
C PRO A 108 -3.25 19.97 26.75
N GLU A 109 -3.90 20.68 25.83
CA GLU A 109 -5.36 20.80 25.77
C GLU A 109 -6.03 19.88 24.74
N ALA A 110 -5.24 19.18 23.93
CA ALA A 110 -5.75 18.19 23.01
C ALA A 110 -5.48 16.79 23.57
N PHE A 111 -6.45 15.88 23.48
CA PHE A 111 -6.27 14.42 23.69
C PHE A 111 -5.34 13.78 22.63
N VAL A 112 -4.54 14.63 22.00
CA VAL A 112 -3.73 14.48 20.81
C VAL A 112 -2.56 15.41 21.09
N VAL A 113 -1.35 14.88 21.21
CA VAL A 113 -0.16 15.72 21.19
C VAL A 113 0.29 15.76 19.73
N PRO A 114 -0.14 16.75 18.91
CA PRO A 114 0.31 16.83 17.54
C PRO A 114 1.82 17.05 17.58
N ARG A 115 2.58 16.04 17.13
CA ARG A 115 4.02 16.15 16.99
C ARG A 115 4.27 16.80 15.64
N GLN A 116 4.35 18.13 15.63
CA GLN A 116 4.56 18.93 14.43
C GLN A 116 5.96 19.54 14.42
N TRP A 117 6.54 19.71 13.23
CA TRP A 117 7.53 20.76 12.99
C TRP A 117 7.12 21.58 11.77
N SER A 118 7.47 22.86 11.75
CA SER A 118 7.10 23.78 10.67
C SER A 118 8.27 24.55 10.06
N ASP A 119 9.49 24.40 10.59
CA ASP A 119 10.64 25.20 10.16
C ASP A 119 11.93 24.38 10.09
N ASN A 120 12.90 24.93 9.37
CA ASN A 120 14.26 24.42 9.33
C ASN A 120 14.94 24.65 10.68
N CYS A 121 15.33 23.58 11.36
CA CYS A 121 16.05 23.66 12.63
C CYS A 121 17.21 22.66 12.67
N THR A 122 18.22 22.93 13.49
CA THR A 122 19.35 22.02 13.72
C THR A 122 19.59 21.91 15.22
N THR A 123 19.58 20.68 15.73
CA THR A 123 19.82 20.41 17.16
C THR A 123 21.30 20.53 17.49
N ALA A 124 21.63 20.68 18.77
CA ALA A 124 23.01 20.64 19.24
C ALA A 124 23.70 19.29 18.97
N SER A 125 22.92 18.21 18.87
CA SER A 125 23.39 16.87 18.53
C SER A 125 23.66 16.68 17.02
N GLY A 126 23.34 17.66 16.18
CA GLY A 126 23.61 17.64 14.74
C GLY A 126 22.49 17.07 13.88
N TRP A 127 21.31 16.85 14.43
CA TRP A 127 20.13 16.52 13.63
C TRP A 127 19.60 17.76 12.94
N HIS A 128 19.23 17.63 11.67
CA HIS A 128 18.62 18.71 10.90
C HIS A 128 17.20 18.32 10.51
N PHE A 129 16.23 19.18 10.79
CA PHE A 129 14.82 18.97 10.45
C PHE A 129 14.39 20.05 9.45
N SER A 130 13.63 19.66 8.43
CA SER A 130 13.06 20.58 7.44
C SER A 130 11.68 20.11 6.98
N GLY A 131 10.86 21.06 6.50
CA GLY A 131 9.51 20.78 6.00
C GLY A 131 8.41 20.83 7.06
N ASN A 132 7.33 20.08 6.83
CA ASN A 132 6.16 20.01 7.70
C ASN A 132 5.59 18.58 7.71
N ALA A 133 5.46 18.05 8.92
CA ALA A 133 4.83 16.78 9.21
C ALA A 133 4.02 16.91 10.49
N THR A 134 2.89 16.23 10.57
CA THR A 134 2.08 16.11 11.79
C THR A 134 1.83 14.65 12.09
N TYR A 135 2.22 14.22 13.29
CA TYR A 135 1.82 12.92 13.83
C TYR A 135 0.85 13.11 14.99
N GLU A 136 -0.19 12.29 14.99
CA GLU A 136 -1.28 12.31 15.94
C GLU A 136 -1.61 10.88 16.37
N GLU A 137 -1.81 10.71 17.68
CA GLU A 137 -2.30 9.48 18.28
C GLU A 137 -3.63 9.80 18.96
N ARG A 138 -4.67 9.05 18.62
CA ARG A 138 -6.02 9.16 19.18
C ARG A 138 -6.40 7.86 19.86
N THR A 139 -7.05 7.97 21.00
CA THR A 139 -7.84 6.86 21.57
C THR A 139 -9.28 7.06 21.13
N GLU A 140 -9.85 6.05 20.47
CA GLU A 140 -11.23 6.05 20.02
C GLU A 140 -12.03 4.97 20.78
N ASP A 141 -13.36 5.00 20.69
CA ASP A 141 -14.23 4.04 21.38
C ASP A 141 -13.98 2.58 20.94
N ALA A 142 -13.50 2.39 19.70
CA ALA A 142 -13.23 1.09 19.09
C ALA A 142 -11.78 0.59 19.24
N GLY A 143 -10.87 1.42 19.77
CA GLY A 143 -9.45 1.07 19.88
C GLY A 143 -8.51 2.28 19.79
N ARG A 144 -7.31 2.06 19.26
CA ARG A 144 -6.30 3.13 19.09
C ARG A 144 -6.15 3.46 17.63
N ALA A 145 -6.11 4.75 17.32
CA ALA A 145 -5.92 5.21 15.96
C ALA A 145 -4.67 6.10 15.87
N PHE A 146 -3.81 5.79 14.92
CA PHE A 146 -2.58 6.51 14.64
C PHE A 146 -2.72 7.20 13.29
N PHE A 147 -2.50 8.51 13.26
CA PHE A 147 -2.60 9.32 12.06
C PHE A 147 -1.29 10.05 11.85
N MET A 148 -0.82 10.02 10.62
CA MET A 148 0.24 10.93 10.19
C MET A 148 -0.18 11.56 8.88
N ASP A 149 -0.25 12.89 8.87
CA ASP A 149 -0.47 13.68 7.67
C ASP A 149 0.79 14.53 7.42
N ILE A 150 1.37 14.36 6.24
CA ILE A 150 2.63 14.96 5.85
C ILE A 150 2.45 15.67 4.52
N ALA A 151 2.64 16.99 4.55
CA ALA A 151 2.84 17.74 3.32
C ALA A 151 4.16 17.33 2.65
N SER A 152 5.29 17.49 3.36
CA SER A 152 6.62 17.02 2.94
C SER A 152 7.63 17.28 4.06
N PHE A 153 8.55 16.38 4.32
CA PHE A 153 9.67 16.64 5.20
C PHE A 153 10.97 15.97 4.76
N GLU A 154 12.07 16.47 5.31
CA GLU A 154 13.37 15.80 5.30
C GLU A 154 14.07 16.02 6.65
N ILE A 155 14.57 14.93 7.22
CA ILE A 155 15.35 14.88 8.45
C ILE A 155 16.71 14.32 8.10
N THR A 156 17.78 15.04 8.42
CA THR A 156 19.16 14.55 8.30
C THR A 156 19.71 14.21 9.68
N ARG A 157 20.19 12.98 9.85
CA ARG A 157 20.83 12.50 11.08
C ARG A 157 22.29 13.00 11.18
N PRO A 158 22.92 12.94 12.36
CA PRO A 158 24.31 13.38 12.54
C PRO A 158 25.34 12.61 11.70
N ASP A 159 25.02 11.38 11.30
CA ASP A 159 25.87 10.56 10.41
C ASP A 159 25.70 10.90 8.92
N GLY A 160 24.81 11.84 8.59
CA GLY A 160 24.50 12.26 7.23
C GLY A 160 23.42 11.44 6.53
N SER A 161 22.89 10.39 7.16
CA SER A 161 21.73 9.66 6.62
C SER A 161 20.47 10.53 6.67
N THR A 162 19.55 10.31 5.73
CA THR A 162 18.32 11.09 5.63
C THR A 162 17.07 10.22 5.74
N PHE A 163 16.06 10.74 6.42
CA PHE A 163 14.68 10.25 6.39
C PHE A 163 13.78 11.33 5.81
N ALA A 164 13.10 11.05 4.71
CA ALA A 164 12.25 11.99 4.01
C ALA A 164 10.92 11.33 3.64
N GLY A 165 9.86 12.15 3.57
CA GLY A 165 8.54 11.66 3.22
C GLY A 165 7.56 12.75 2.83
N SER A 166 6.52 12.33 2.10
CA SER A 166 5.33 13.13 1.75
C SER A 166 4.14 12.19 1.61
N GLY A 167 2.96 12.55 2.10
CA GLY A 167 1.77 11.69 2.09
C GLY A 167 1.23 11.45 3.49
N GLY A 168 0.86 10.21 3.80
CA GLY A 168 0.31 9.94 5.12
C GLY A 168 0.14 8.46 5.39
N PHE A 169 -0.10 8.16 6.65
CA PHE A 169 -0.58 6.85 7.04
C PHE A 169 -1.68 6.95 8.08
N VAL A 170 -2.54 5.94 8.08
CA VAL A 170 -3.54 5.71 9.10
C VAL A 170 -3.35 4.29 9.59
N VAL A 171 -3.38 4.08 10.90
CA VAL A 171 -3.49 2.74 11.48
C VAL A 171 -4.59 2.73 12.51
N LEU A 172 -5.52 1.78 12.37
CA LEU A 172 -6.62 1.55 13.29
C LEU A 172 -6.38 0.20 13.96
N ASP A 173 -6.17 0.24 15.26
CA ASP A 173 -6.05 -0.94 16.14
C ASP A 173 -7.46 -1.35 16.56
N GLU A 174 -7.87 -2.56 16.21
CA GLU A 174 -9.21 -3.12 16.39
C GLU A 174 -9.16 -4.35 17.32
N PRO A 175 -10.26 -4.77 17.95
CA PRO A 175 -10.22 -5.88 18.91
C PRO A 175 -9.65 -7.20 18.37
N ASP A 176 -9.86 -7.47 17.07
CA ASP A 176 -9.49 -8.73 16.42
C ASP A 176 -8.38 -8.56 15.37
N GLY A 177 -7.74 -7.39 15.32
CA GLY A 177 -6.84 -7.06 14.23
C GLY A 177 -6.40 -5.59 14.17
N TRP A 178 -5.83 -5.21 13.05
CA TRP A 178 -5.57 -3.81 12.72
C TRP A 178 -5.73 -3.58 11.22
N SER A 179 -6.18 -2.39 10.85
CA SER A 179 -6.17 -1.92 9.47
C SER A 179 -5.20 -0.76 9.32
N GLY A 180 -4.56 -0.67 8.15
CA GLY A 180 -3.58 0.36 7.89
C GLY A 180 -3.60 0.83 6.46
N LEU A 181 -3.60 2.15 6.27
CA LEU A 181 -3.36 2.80 4.99
C LEU A 181 -1.97 3.42 5.04
N LEU A 182 -1.14 3.15 4.04
CA LEU A 182 0.11 3.88 3.80
C LEU A 182 0.03 4.49 2.41
N ALA A 183 0.24 5.81 2.29
CA ALA A 183 0.24 6.48 1.01
C ALA A 183 1.36 7.53 0.92
N GLY A 184 1.80 7.81 -0.30
CA GLY A 184 2.77 8.85 -0.59
C GLY A 184 4.14 8.31 -0.98
N SER A 185 5.17 9.10 -0.70
CA SER A 185 6.57 8.79 -0.99
C SER A 185 7.40 8.84 0.27
N TRP A 186 8.25 7.84 0.47
CA TRP A 186 9.00 7.66 1.72
C TRP A 186 10.37 7.10 1.41
N SER A 187 11.41 7.61 2.08
CA SER A 187 12.77 7.10 1.94
C SER A 187 13.57 7.30 3.22
N ASP A 188 14.33 6.31 3.65
CA ASP A 188 15.25 6.40 4.78
C ASP A 188 16.61 5.75 4.46
N THR A 189 17.62 6.57 4.14
CA THR A 189 18.94 6.07 3.74
C THR A 189 19.74 5.48 4.90
N GLY A 190 19.26 5.60 6.15
CA GLY A 190 19.87 5.01 7.34
C GLY A 190 19.41 3.58 7.63
N ARG A 191 18.43 3.07 6.88
CA ARG A 191 17.83 1.75 7.08
C ARG A 191 18.34 0.72 6.07
N SER A 192 17.93 -0.53 6.26
CA SER A 192 18.21 -1.64 5.34
C SER A 192 16.96 -2.36 4.84
N ASP A 193 15.78 -1.89 5.26
CA ASP A 193 14.48 -2.38 4.78
C ASP A 193 14.02 -1.58 3.55
N TRP A 194 12.75 -1.77 3.15
CA TRP A 194 12.18 -1.15 1.96
C TRP A 194 12.28 0.40 1.96
N LEU A 195 12.34 1.05 3.13
CA LEU A 195 12.50 2.51 3.20
C LEU A 195 13.83 2.95 2.60
N ALA A 196 14.88 2.14 2.69
CA ALA A 196 16.20 2.46 2.13
C ALA A 196 16.20 2.57 0.60
N ARG A 197 15.28 1.86 -0.06
CA ARG A 197 15.12 1.89 -1.52
C ARG A 197 14.24 3.04 -2.01
N GLY A 198 13.53 3.67 -1.08
CA GLY A 198 12.46 4.61 -1.39
C GLY A 198 11.22 3.91 -1.93
N MET A 199 10.05 4.39 -1.53
CA MET A 199 8.76 4.01 -2.11
C MET A 199 8.03 5.24 -2.65
N SER A 200 7.14 5.02 -3.61
CA SER A 200 6.07 5.96 -3.96
C SER A 200 4.81 5.20 -4.36
N GLY A 201 3.67 5.45 -3.71
CA GLY A 201 2.41 4.76 -4.02
C GLY A 201 1.49 4.68 -2.81
N GLY A 202 0.74 3.58 -2.68
CA GLY A 202 0.00 3.30 -1.46
C GLY A 202 -0.48 1.86 -1.34
N PHE A 203 -0.71 1.47 -0.09
CA PHE A 203 -1.21 0.16 0.31
C PHE A 203 -2.30 0.30 1.37
N ASP A 204 -3.31 -0.55 1.22
CA ASP A 204 -4.27 -0.92 2.24
C ASP A 204 -3.86 -2.28 2.80
N ILE A 205 -3.80 -2.35 4.13
CA ILE A 205 -3.47 -3.56 4.89
C ILE A 205 -4.63 -3.81 5.84
N PHE A 206 -5.17 -5.02 5.80
CA PHE A 206 -6.15 -5.50 6.77
C PHE A 206 -5.60 -6.75 7.42
N ALA A 207 -5.25 -6.68 8.70
CA ALA A 207 -4.70 -7.79 9.45
C ALA A 207 -5.71 -8.21 10.53
N GLU A 208 -6.25 -9.41 10.42
CA GLU A 208 -7.08 -10.06 11.42
C GLU A 208 -6.30 -11.21 12.07
N SER A 209 -6.84 -11.76 13.16
CA SER A 209 -6.21 -12.88 13.91
C SER A 209 -5.77 -14.08 13.05
N GLU A 210 -6.44 -14.35 11.94
CA GLU A 210 -6.18 -15.51 11.08
C GLU A 210 -5.72 -15.17 9.65
N GLN A 211 -5.61 -13.89 9.32
CA GLN A 211 -5.38 -13.47 7.93
C GLN A 211 -4.80 -12.06 7.84
N VAL A 212 -3.93 -11.83 6.86
CA VAL A 212 -3.53 -10.49 6.41
C VAL A 212 -3.89 -10.35 4.95
N THR A 213 -4.60 -9.28 4.59
CA THR A 213 -4.91 -8.91 3.21
C THR A 213 -4.15 -7.65 2.84
N LEU A 214 -3.47 -7.69 1.69
CA LEU A 214 -2.67 -6.59 1.15
C LEU A 214 -3.19 -6.19 -0.23
N SER A 215 -3.55 -4.92 -0.39
CA SER A 215 -4.02 -4.38 -1.67
C SER A 215 -3.40 -3.01 -1.93
N GLY A 216 -2.99 -2.72 -3.17
CA GLY A 216 -2.46 -1.42 -3.53
C GLY A 216 -1.34 -1.45 -4.56
N GLY A 217 -0.83 -0.27 -4.89
CA GLY A 217 0.17 -0.07 -5.92
C GLY A 217 1.33 0.77 -5.42
N VAL A 218 2.55 0.28 -5.64
CA VAL A 218 3.77 0.95 -5.19
C VAL A 218 4.83 0.92 -6.26
N ARG A 219 5.69 1.92 -6.25
CA ARG A 219 7.01 1.84 -6.86
C ARG A 219 8.05 1.78 -5.76
N ILE A 220 8.87 0.73 -5.72
CA ILE A 220 10.01 0.56 -4.80
C ILE A 220 11.28 0.61 -5.65
N GLY A 221 12.15 1.58 -5.40
CA GLY A 221 13.26 1.86 -6.32
C GLY A 221 12.76 2.13 -7.74
N THR A 222 13.10 1.25 -8.69
CA THR A 222 12.69 1.36 -10.10
C THR A 222 11.51 0.47 -10.47
N GLN A 223 11.14 -0.49 -9.61
CA GLN A 223 10.10 -1.47 -9.90
C GLN A 223 8.74 -0.96 -9.45
N ALA A 224 7.73 -1.07 -10.33
CA ALA A 224 6.34 -0.81 -9.98
C ALA A 224 5.60 -2.13 -9.78
N LEU A 225 5.06 -2.30 -8.58
CA LEU A 225 4.29 -3.45 -8.13
C LEU A 225 2.83 -3.06 -7.90
N PHE A 226 1.94 -4.02 -8.08
CA PHE A 226 0.55 -3.94 -7.68
C PHE A 226 0.17 -5.24 -6.95
N LEU A 227 -0.44 -5.14 -5.79
CA LEU A 227 -0.98 -6.28 -5.05
C LEU A 227 -2.49 -6.20 -5.15
N GLU A 228 -3.12 -7.29 -5.60
CA GLU A 228 -4.57 -7.40 -5.69
C GLU A 228 -5.03 -8.49 -4.74
N ASP A 229 -5.59 -8.04 -3.61
CA ASP A 229 -6.19 -8.86 -2.57
C ASP A 229 -5.29 -10.04 -2.19
N LEU A 230 -4.00 -9.75 -1.93
CA LEU A 230 -3.03 -10.76 -1.57
C LEU A 230 -3.28 -11.18 -0.12
N GLU A 231 -3.80 -12.39 0.05
CA GLU A 231 -4.15 -12.94 1.35
C GLU A 231 -3.03 -13.82 1.88
N LEU A 232 -2.60 -13.57 3.11
CA LEU A 232 -1.58 -14.31 3.83
C LEU A 232 -2.20 -14.93 5.09
N ASP A 233 -1.75 -16.12 5.48
CA ASP A 233 -2.00 -16.64 6.82
C ASP A 233 -1.03 -16.04 7.86
N PRO A 234 -1.23 -16.26 9.17
CA PRO A 234 -0.35 -15.71 10.21
C PRO A 234 1.09 -16.27 10.17
N ALA A 235 1.32 -17.38 9.46
CA ALA A 235 2.65 -17.94 9.24
C ALA A 235 3.34 -17.33 8.00
N GLY A 236 2.63 -16.51 7.22
CA GLY A 236 3.12 -15.88 6.00
C GLY A 236 2.89 -16.68 4.73
N SER A 237 2.17 -17.80 4.80
CA SER A 237 1.83 -18.57 3.60
C SER A 237 0.76 -17.83 2.80
N ILE A 238 0.93 -17.78 1.48
CA ILE A 238 -0.04 -17.13 0.60
C ILE A 238 -1.27 -18.03 0.45
N ARG A 239 -2.46 -17.46 0.66
CA ARG A 239 -3.74 -18.17 0.46
C ARG A 239 -4.33 -17.89 -0.91
N SER A 240 -4.31 -16.62 -1.31
CA SER A 240 -4.91 -16.17 -2.57
C SER A 240 -4.38 -14.79 -2.98
N GLY A 241 -4.84 -14.30 -4.13
CA GLY A 241 -4.48 -12.99 -4.69
C GLY A 241 -3.44 -13.07 -5.80
N ARG A 242 -3.03 -11.90 -6.30
CA ARG A 242 -2.03 -11.82 -7.38
C ARG A 242 -1.14 -10.59 -7.25
N ILE A 243 0.06 -10.71 -7.82
CA ILE A 243 1.08 -9.67 -7.83
C ILE A 243 1.29 -9.23 -9.28
N GLY A 244 1.03 -7.96 -9.54
CA GLY A 244 1.35 -7.27 -10.77
C GLY A 244 2.76 -6.68 -10.74
N LEU A 245 3.54 -6.86 -11.79
CA LEU A 245 4.80 -6.15 -12.05
C LEU A 245 4.65 -5.36 -13.36
N ARG A 246 4.99 -4.07 -13.34
CA ARG A 246 4.94 -3.25 -14.55
C ARG A 246 6.26 -3.30 -15.29
N ASP A 247 6.24 -3.76 -16.53
CA ASP A 247 7.37 -3.75 -17.44
C ASP A 247 7.76 -2.30 -17.82
N PRO A 248 9.04 -2.01 -18.14
CA PRO A 248 9.42 -0.73 -18.74
C PRO A 248 8.68 -0.39 -20.04
N SER A 249 8.14 -1.38 -20.78
CA SER A 249 7.23 -1.12 -21.92
C SER A 249 5.91 -0.45 -21.51
N GLY A 250 5.55 -0.58 -20.23
CA GLY A 250 4.29 -0.12 -19.64
C GLY A 250 3.24 -1.21 -19.46
N ASP A 251 3.48 -2.43 -19.94
CA ASP A 251 2.59 -3.59 -19.80
C ASP A 251 2.67 -4.20 -18.39
N TRP A 252 1.59 -4.89 -17.98
CA TRP A 252 1.50 -5.56 -16.67
C TRP A 252 1.70 -7.07 -16.82
N TRP A 253 2.70 -7.57 -16.11
CA TRP A 253 2.89 -8.98 -15.82
C TRP A 253 2.14 -9.34 -14.56
N TRP A 254 1.49 -10.50 -14.54
CA TRP A 254 0.74 -10.99 -13.39
C TRP A 254 1.30 -12.31 -12.92
N PHE A 255 1.60 -12.38 -11.64
CA PHE A 255 2.04 -13.58 -10.94
C PHE A 255 0.95 -14.01 -9.95
N ILE A 256 0.53 -15.27 -10.01
CA ILE A 256 -0.50 -15.84 -9.12
C ILE A 256 0.18 -16.92 -8.24
N PRO A 257 0.74 -16.53 -7.09
CA PRO A 257 1.37 -17.49 -6.18
C PRO A 257 0.36 -18.45 -5.56
N ASP A 258 0.78 -19.71 -5.39
CA ASP A 258 0.16 -20.68 -4.50
C ASP A 258 0.74 -20.60 -3.08
N ALA A 259 0.30 -21.50 -2.20
CA ALA A 259 0.75 -21.54 -0.81
C ALA A 259 2.25 -21.83 -0.61
N SER A 260 2.94 -22.35 -1.63
CA SER A 260 4.39 -22.54 -1.60
C SER A 260 5.17 -21.28 -2.01
N GLY A 261 4.47 -20.25 -2.50
CA GLY A 261 5.09 -19.06 -3.09
C GLY A 261 5.49 -19.22 -4.54
N CYS A 262 5.12 -20.33 -5.19
CA CYS A 262 5.35 -20.58 -6.61
C CYS A 262 4.05 -20.44 -7.41
N GLY A 263 4.13 -20.17 -8.70
CA GLY A 263 2.93 -20.05 -9.53
C GLY A 263 3.16 -19.49 -10.92
N PRO A 264 2.12 -19.45 -11.76
CA PRO A 264 2.23 -18.98 -13.13
C PRO A 264 2.49 -17.47 -13.20
N ILE A 265 3.33 -17.09 -14.16
CA ILE A 265 3.46 -15.73 -14.67
C ILE A 265 2.68 -15.63 -15.98
N SER A 266 1.89 -14.57 -16.10
CA SER A 266 1.11 -14.27 -17.30
C SER A 266 1.27 -12.83 -17.77
N LEU A 267 1.07 -12.64 -19.07
CA LEU A 267 1.01 -11.33 -19.72
C LEU A 267 -0.29 -11.28 -20.52
N ALA A 268 -1.09 -10.23 -20.34
CA ALA A 268 -2.38 -10.08 -21.00
C ALA A 268 -3.28 -11.34 -20.90
N GLY A 269 -3.25 -12.03 -19.74
CA GLY A 269 -4.03 -13.24 -19.49
C GLY A 269 -3.41 -14.56 -20.00
N THR A 270 -2.37 -14.50 -20.81
CA THR A 270 -1.67 -15.68 -21.32
C THR A 270 -0.56 -16.10 -20.38
N ALA A 271 -0.59 -17.35 -19.90
CA ALA A 271 0.48 -17.91 -19.07
C ALA A 271 1.74 -18.19 -19.92
N LEU A 272 2.89 -17.68 -19.48
CA LEU A 272 4.15 -17.73 -20.23
C LEU A 272 5.26 -18.47 -19.49
N GLY A 273 5.11 -18.70 -18.20
CA GLY A 273 6.09 -19.42 -17.38
C GLY A 273 5.65 -19.53 -15.93
N GLU A 274 6.56 -19.94 -15.07
CA GLU A 274 6.37 -20.03 -13.63
C GLU A 274 7.53 -19.35 -12.91
N THR A 275 7.27 -18.81 -11.73
CA THR A 275 8.32 -18.33 -10.82
C THR A 275 7.96 -18.69 -9.39
N CYS A 276 8.94 -18.51 -8.50
CA CYS A 276 8.78 -18.60 -7.07
C CYS A 276 9.31 -17.34 -6.39
N ILE A 277 8.60 -16.89 -5.36
CA ILE A 277 9.05 -15.94 -4.35
C ILE A 277 9.08 -16.64 -3.00
N ASP A 278 9.90 -16.15 -2.07
CA ASP A 278 9.87 -16.61 -0.68
C ASP A 278 8.71 -15.90 0.03
N PRO A 279 7.64 -16.58 0.47
CA PRO A 279 6.51 -15.94 1.14
C PRO A 279 6.91 -15.17 2.39
N ALA A 280 8.03 -15.54 3.03
CA ALA A 280 8.53 -14.84 4.22
C ALA A 280 8.86 -13.36 3.96
N VAL A 281 9.14 -12.97 2.71
CA VAL A 281 9.38 -11.55 2.36
C VAL A 281 8.10 -10.71 2.36
N LEU A 282 6.92 -11.35 2.29
CA LEU A 282 5.63 -10.68 2.37
C LEU A 282 5.19 -10.46 3.82
N MET A 283 5.88 -11.09 4.77
CA MET A 283 5.61 -10.90 6.17
C MET A 283 5.88 -9.46 6.58
N LEU A 284 4.88 -8.84 7.21
CA LEU A 284 5.00 -7.53 7.80
C LEU A 284 6.00 -7.63 8.97
N SER A 285 7.22 -7.17 8.74
CA SER A 285 8.29 -7.15 9.74
C SER A 285 7.86 -6.27 10.92
N GLY A 286 7.28 -6.89 11.94
CA GLY A 286 6.55 -6.20 13.02
C GLY A 286 5.33 -6.96 13.54
N GLY A 287 4.87 -8.00 12.82
CA GLY A 287 3.67 -8.79 13.11
C GLY A 287 3.77 -9.72 14.33
N ALA A 288 3.69 -9.14 15.52
CA ALA A 288 2.98 -9.62 16.70
C ALA A 288 3.21 -8.57 17.81
N ARG A 289 2.35 -7.55 17.86
CA ARG A 289 2.25 -6.65 19.01
C ARG A 289 0.80 -6.55 19.43
#